data_AF-A0A2V6LGV7-F1
#
_entry.id   AF-A0A2V6LGV7-F1
#
_cell.length_a   1.000
_cell.length_b   1.000
_cell.length_c   1.000
_cell.angle_alpha   90.00
_cell.angle_beta   90.00
_cell.angle_gamma   90.00
#
_symmetry.space_group_name_H-M   'P 1'
#
loop_
_entity.id
_entity.type
_entity.pdbx_description
1 polymer ?
#
loop_
_entity_poly.entity_id
_entity_poly.type
_entity_poly.pdbx_seq_one_letter_code
_entity_poly.pdbx_strand_id
1 'polypeptide(L)'
;MNLTDIFTNDSEKPLPKPNAVRRLSGDDGPWNPEHVRGIICNPCYAGVGPYPGLVPEAAWVHAAVRTIQEDGPEQFLVNMLQMLRESFEHAHLQFGEAEDE
;
A
#
# COMPACT_ATOMS: atom_id res chain seq x y z
N MET A 1 15.14 -25.44 3.45
CA MET A 1 14.85 -24.24 2.65
C MET A 1 15.87 -23.19 3.05
N ASN A 2 16.72 -22.74 2.13
CA ASN A 2 17.71 -21.72 2.45
C ASN A 2 17.05 -20.34 2.32
N LEU A 3 17.37 -19.38 3.18
CA LEU A 3 16.74 -18.05 3.15
C LEU A 3 17.01 -17.29 1.85
N THR A 4 18.13 -17.62 1.19
CA THR A 4 18.49 -17.06 -0.11
C THR A 4 17.61 -17.55 -1.26
N ASP A 5 17.05 -18.75 -1.14
CA ASP A 5 16.19 -19.36 -2.17
C ASP A 5 14.79 -18.70 -2.20
N ILE A 6 14.47 -17.87 -1.19
CA ILE A 6 13.23 -17.08 -1.14
C ILE A 6 13.34 -15.83 -2.04
N PHE A 7 14.55 -15.31 -2.21
CA PHE A 7 14.81 -14.09 -2.98
C PHE A 7 15.32 -14.39 -4.40
N THR A 8 15.52 -15.65 -4.76
CA THR A 8 15.79 -16.06 -6.13
C THR A 8 14.51 -15.91 -6.94
N ASN A 9 14.49 -14.90 -7.81
CA ASN A 9 13.38 -14.65 -8.72
C ASN A 9 13.43 -15.64 -9.87
N ASP A 10 12.80 -16.81 -9.70
CA ASP A 10 12.65 -17.82 -10.76
C ASP A 10 11.59 -17.40 -11.82
N SER A 11 10.90 -16.26 -11.61
CA SER A 11 9.94 -15.71 -12.56
C SER A 11 10.64 -14.82 -13.59
N GLU A 12 10.69 -15.27 -14.84
CA GLU A 12 11.16 -14.47 -15.99
C GLU A 12 10.19 -13.33 -16.35
N LYS A 13 8.97 -13.33 -15.80
CA LYS A 13 7.97 -12.31 -16.11
C LYS A 13 8.21 -11.05 -15.28
N PRO A 14 8.22 -9.85 -15.89
CA PRO A 14 8.31 -8.61 -15.14
C PRO A 14 7.06 -8.45 -14.27
N LEU A 15 7.25 -7.89 -13.07
CA LEU A 15 6.14 -7.51 -12.19
C LEU A 15 5.19 -6.52 -12.89
N PRO A 16 3.88 -6.58 -12.58
CA PRO A 16 2.95 -5.58 -13.06
C PRO A 16 3.31 -4.19 -12.53
N LYS A 17 2.96 -3.16 -13.30
CA LYS A 17 3.07 -1.78 -12.81
C LYS A 17 1.98 -1.51 -11.77
N PRO A 18 2.25 -0.68 -10.75
CA PRO A 18 1.20 -0.21 -9.85
C PRO A 18 0.06 0.47 -10.65
N ASN A 19 -1.18 0.20 -10.24
CA ASN A 19 -2.40 0.82 -10.79
C ASN A 19 -3.30 1.38 -9.66
N ALA A 20 -2.71 1.58 -8.49
CA ALA A 20 -3.29 2.23 -7.34
C ALA A 20 -2.73 3.65 -7.22
N VAL A 21 -3.61 4.62 -6.96
CA VAL A 21 -3.24 6.04 -6.81
C VAL A 21 -3.69 6.50 -5.43
N ARG A 22 -2.79 7.12 -4.67
CA ARG A 22 -3.16 7.76 -3.40
C ARG A 22 -4.03 8.97 -3.68
N ARG A 23 -5.16 9.03 -2.99
CA ARG A 23 -6.00 10.21 -2.94
C ARG A 23 -5.61 11.07 -1.74
N LEU A 24 -5.31 12.34 -1.98
CA LEU A 24 -4.95 13.27 -0.92
C LEU A 24 -6.20 13.78 -0.20
N SER A 25 -6.06 14.13 1.08
CA SER A 25 -7.14 14.79 1.81
C SER A 25 -7.40 16.17 1.21
N GLY A 26 -8.68 16.49 0.96
CA GLY A 26 -9.07 17.74 0.30
C GLY A 26 -9.04 17.69 -1.23
N ASP A 27 -8.78 16.53 -1.83
CA ASP A 27 -8.98 16.36 -3.27
C ASP A 27 -10.48 16.27 -3.60
N ASP A 28 -11.00 17.31 -4.25
CA ASP A 28 -12.40 17.43 -4.71
C ASP A 28 -12.63 16.83 -6.11
N GLY A 29 -11.58 16.28 -6.73
CA GLY A 29 -11.65 15.61 -8.02
C GLY A 29 -12.53 14.35 -8.01
N PRO A 30 -13.03 13.91 -9.18
CA PRO A 30 -13.89 12.75 -9.26
C PRO A 30 -13.19 11.48 -8.79
N TRP A 31 -13.94 10.59 -8.14
CA TRP A 31 -13.45 9.25 -7.81
C TRP A 31 -13.24 8.43 -9.08
N ASN A 32 -12.15 7.67 -9.10
CA ASN A 32 -11.87 6.66 -10.12
C ASN A 32 -11.49 5.33 -9.43
N PRO A 33 -11.44 4.21 -10.18
CA PRO A 33 -11.08 2.91 -9.62
C PRO A 33 -9.67 2.85 -9.00
N GLU A 34 -8.71 3.61 -9.53
CA GLU A 34 -7.32 3.62 -9.04
C GLU A 34 -7.22 4.23 -7.63
N HIS A 35 -8.03 5.26 -7.35
CA HIS A 35 -8.18 5.82 -6.00
C HIS A 35 -8.74 4.80 -5.00
N VAL A 36 -9.73 4.01 -5.43
CA VAL A 36 -10.31 2.96 -4.59
C VAL A 36 -9.27 1.86 -4.30
N ARG A 37 -8.49 1.46 -5.31
CA ARG A 37 -7.37 0.51 -5.12
C ARG A 37 -6.32 1.05 -4.15
N GLY A 38 -5.98 2.34 -4.23
CA GLY A 38 -5.07 2.99 -3.31
C GLY A 38 -5.51 2.89 -1.85
N ILE A 39 -6.81 3.02 -1.60
CA ILE A 39 -7.36 2.88 -0.24
C ILE A 39 -7.30 1.44 0.24
N ILE A 40 -7.77 0.49 -0.58
CA ILE A 40 -7.84 -0.92 -0.19
C ILE A 40 -6.45 -1.51 0.02
N CYS A 41 -5.48 -1.18 -0.83
CA CYS A 41 -4.14 -1.75 -0.78
C CYS A 41 -3.25 -1.09 0.28
N ASN A 42 -3.67 0.01 0.93
CA ASN A 42 -2.85 0.71 1.91
C ASN A 42 -3.10 0.18 3.34
N PRO A 43 -2.14 -0.53 3.96
CA PRO A 43 -2.30 -1.07 5.31
C PRO A 43 -2.23 -0.01 6.40
N CYS A 44 -1.85 1.24 6.09
CA CYS A 44 -1.90 2.33 7.07
C CYS A 44 -3.32 2.57 7.59
N TYR A 45 -4.35 2.28 6.79
CA TYR A 45 -5.76 2.34 7.25
C TYR A 45 -6.07 1.32 8.36
N ALA A 46 -5.33 0.22 8.44
CA ALA A 46 -5.40 -0.75 9.53
C ALA A 46 -4.49 -0.39 10.72
N GLY A 47 -3.77 0.74 10.67
CA GLY A 47 -2.89 1.20 11.74
C GLY A 47 -1.42 0.78 11.59
N VAL A 48 -0.99 0.35 10.40
CA VAL A 48 0.43 0.10 10.14
C VAL A 48 1.22 1.41 10.10
N GLY A 49 2.32 1.48 10.84
CA GLY A 49 3.18 2.67 10.94
C GLY A 49 2.80 3.59 12.11
N PRO A 50 3.10 4.90 12.04
CA PRO A 50 2.77 5.86 13.09
C PRO A 50 1.30 6.33 13.07
N TYR A 51 0.45 5.72 12.24
CA TYR A 51 -0.91 6.19 11.99
C TYR A 51 -1.93 5.44 12.84
N PRO A 52 -2.98 6.12 13.36
CA PRO A 52 -4.09 5.45 14.01
C PRO A 52 -4.87 4.60 13.00
N GLY A 53 -5.29 3.40 13.40
CA GLY A 53 -6.14 2.56 12.59
C GLY A 53 -7.53 3.19 12.40
N LEU A 54 -7.92 3.39 11.14
CA LEU A 54 -9.24 3.90 10.75
C LEU A 54 -10.23 2.77 10.44
N VAL A 55 -9.71 1.60 10.08
CA VAL A 55 -10.47 0.39 9.74
C VAL A 55 -10.00 -0.75 10.66
N PRO A 56 -10.91 -1.57 11.21
CA PRO A 56 -10.52 -2.76 11.97
C PRO A 56 -9.63 -3.68 11.15
N GLU A 57 -8.56 -4.20 11.74
CA GLU A 57 -7.57 -5.05 11.06
C GLU A 57 -8.21 -6.21 10.29
N ALA A 58 -9.14 -6.95 10.93
CA ALA A 58 -9.83 -8.07 10.30
C ALA A 58 -10.63 -7.64 9.05
N ALA A 59 -11.26 -6.46 9.07
CA ALA A 59 -12.00 -5.95 7.93
C ALA A 59 -11.06 -5.58 6.78
N TRP A 60 -9.91 -4.99 7.08
CA TRP A 60 -8.89 -4.70 6.08
C TRP A 60 -8.32 -5.99 5.46
N VAL A 61 -8.01 -7.00 6.29
CA VAL A 61 -7.52 -8.31 5.81
C VAL A 61 -8.53 -8.98 4.90
N HIS A 62 -9.83 -8.97 5.23
CA HIS A 62 -10.85 -9.55 4.37
C HIS A 62 -11.00 -8.81 3.03
N ALA A 63 -10.89 -7.48 3.03
CA ALA A 63 -10.88 -6.69 1.81
C ALA A 63 -9.65 -7.02 0.94
N ALA A 64 -8.46 -7.10 1.55
CA ALA A 64 -7.22 -7.48 0.88
C ALA A 64 -7.32 -8.87 0.23
N VAL A 65 -7.83 -9.87 0.95
CA VAL A 65 -8.04 -11.23 0.42
C VAL A 65 -8.94 -11.21 -0.81
N ARG A 66 -10.05 -10.45 -0.76
CA ARG A 66 -10.96 -10.33 -1.89
C ARG A 66 -10.28 -9.67 -3.09
N THR A 67 -9.54 -8.58 -2.88
CA THR A 67 -8.82 -7.91 -3.97
C THR A 67 -7.72 -8.79 -4.57
N ILE A 68 -7.01 -9.59 -3.76
CA ILE A 68 -6.05 -10.58 -4.26
C ILE A 68 -6.72 -11.64 -5.13
N GLN A 69 -7.94 -12.07 -4.79
CA GLN A 69 -8.71 -13.01 -5.61
C GLN A 69 -9.16 -12.41 -6.94
N GLU A 70 -9.46 -11.10 -6.96
CA GLU A 70 -9.95 -10.38 -8.15
C GLU A 70 -8.80 -9.95 -9.08
N ASP A 71 -7.75 -9.31 -8.53
CA ASP A 71 -6.66 -8.67 -9.29
C ASP A 71 -5.37 -9.51 -9.33
N GLY A 72 -5.25 -10.52 -8.46
CA GLY A 72 -4.06 -11.35 -8.30
C GLY A 72 -3.06 -10.83 -7.25
N PRO A 73 -2.24 -11.74 -6.68
CA PRO A 73 -1.33 -11.39 -5.59
C PRO A 73 -0.23 -10.42 -5.99
N GLU A 74 0.36 -10.57 -7.19
CA GLU A 74 1.42 -9.67 -7.64
C GLU A 74 0.92 -8.24 -7.80
N GLN A 75 -0.25 -8.04 -8.43
CA GLN A 75 -0.84 -6.72 -8.63
C GLN A 75 -1.16 -6.05 -7.29
N PHE A 76 -1.72 -6.79 -6.34
CA PHE A 76 -2.01 -6.29 -5.01
C PHE A 76 -0.75 -5.87 -4.25
N LEU A 77 0.30 -6.71 -4.29
CA LEU A 77 1.55 -6.44 -3.58
C LEU A 77 2.32 -5.25 -4.16
N VAL A 78 2.36 -5.07 -5.49
CA VAL A 78 2.99 -3.88 -6.09
C VAL A 78 2.23 -2.60 -5.72
N ASN A 79 0.90 -2.65 -5.65
CA ASN A 79 0.07 -1.53 -5.21
C ASN A 79 0.30 -1.21 -3.73
N MET A 80 0.30 -2.23 -2.86
CA MET A 80 0.56 -2.06 -1.44
C MET A 80 1.94 -1.43 -1.18
N LEU A 81 2.98 -1.92 -1.88
CA LEU A 81 4.32 -1.37 -1.75
C LEU A 81 4.39 0.09 -2.17
N GLN A 82 3.69 0.47 -3.25
CA GLN A 82 3.58 1.87 -3.69
C GLN A 82 2.91 2.74 -2.62
N MET A 83 1.78 2.28 -2.06
CA MET A 83 1.05 3.03 -1.03
C MET A 83 1.84 3.18 0.27
N LEU A 84 2.60 2.16 0.66
CA LEU A 84 3.50 2.23 1.83
C LEU A 84 4.62 3.25 1.63
N ARG A 85 5.26 3.27 0.45
CA ARG A 85 6.29 4.26 0.10
C ARG A 85 5.73 5.68 0.20
N GLU A 86 4.61 5.94 -0.46
CA GLU A 86 3.98 7.26 -0.47
C GLU A 86 3.49 7.70 0.91
N SER A 87 3.01 6.76 1.72
CA SER A 87 2.57 7.05 3.09
C SER A 87 3.76 7.42 3.96
N PHE A 88 4.80 6.59 4.02
CA PHE A 88 5.93 6.79 4.92
C PHE A 88 6.86 7.93 4.49
N GLU A 89 7.03 8.18 3.19
CA GLU A 89 7.73 9.39 2.72
C GLU A 89 7.04 10.66 3.22
N HIS A 90 5.70 10.68 3.19
CA HIS A 90 4.93 11.80 3.73
C HIS A 90 4.97 11.87 5.26
N ALA A 91 5.05 10.76 6.00
CA ALA A 91 5.29 10.81 7.44
C ALA A 91 6.65 11.41 7.78
N HIS A 92 7.70 11.07 7.02
CA HIS A 92 9.03 11.62 7.24
C HIS A 92 9.03 13.15 7.08
N LEU A 93 8.31 13.67 6.07
CA LEU A 93 8.14 15.12 5.89
C LEU A 93 7.30 15.79 6.99
N GLN A 94 6.31 15.09 7.55
CA GLN A 94 5.39 15.65 8.55
C GLN A 94 5.93 15.60 9.99
N PHE A 95 6.88 14.69 10.28
CA PHE A 95 7.40 14.44 11.62
C PHE A 95 8.94 14.53 11.71
N GLY A 96 9.64 14.86 10.63
CA GLY A 96 11.11 14.84 10.54
C GLY A 96 11.81 16.21 10.60
N GLU A 97 11.09 17.33 10.71
CA GLU A 97 11.71 18.67 10.91
C GLU A 97 11.61 19.12 12.37
N ALA A 98 11.95 18.24 13.31
CA ALA A 98 12.09 18.60 14.72
C ALA A 98 13.34 17.92 15.29
N GLU A 99 14.51 18.24 14.73
CA GLU A 99 15.83 18.15 15.38
C GLU A 99 16.89 18.59 14.36
N ASP A 100 17.15 19.90 14.32
CA ASP A 100 18.44 20.49 13.96
C ASP A 100 18.33 22.02 14.16
N GLU A 101 18.37 22.47 15.43
CA GLU A 101 18.97 23.74 15.91
C GLU A 101 18.91 23.87 17.45
#